data_AF-A0A9E0BJQ0-F1
#
_entry.id   AF-A0A9E0BJQ0-F1
#
_cell.length_a   1.000
_cell.length_b   1.000
_cell.length_c   1.000
_cell.angle_alpha   90.00
_cell.angle_beta   90.00
_cell.angle_gamma   90.00
#
_symmetry.space_group_name_H-M   'P 1'
#
loop_
_entity.id
_entity.type
_entity.pdbx_description
1 polymer ?
#
loop_
_entity_poly.entity_id
_entity_poly.type
_entity_poly.pdbx_seq_one_letter_code
_entity_poly.pdbx_strand_id
1 'polypeptide(L)'
;MMLYETLDRFEKKFSHLKKKGLRINGLKMTDPKRKKHVIDISRPLVFDNRLLPKSFEGLEVKAVVHGEMPQEFQIDRTQPDWQKREYIWAPERFEHFVDRCSDYIRKQLGNPKMTRDEMLSALAFGDFDAHKEKTSQMIKEGKVPAFPKN
;
A
#
# COMPACT_ATOMS: atom_id res chain seq x y z
N MET A 1 10.70 -9.64 25.39
CA MET A 1 9.33 -9.61 25.95
C MET A 1 8.42 -8.58 25.28
N MET A 2 8.88 -7.36 24.94
CA MET A 2 8.00 -6.29 24.41
C MET A 2 7.41 -6.49 22.99
N LEU A 3 8.11 -7.17 22.06
CA LEU A 3 7.65 -7.25 20.65
C LEU A 3 6.36 -8.05 20.45
N TYR A 4 6.22 -9.19 21.12
CA TYR A 4 5.04 -10.04 21.01
C TYR A 4 3.82 -9.38 21.67
N GLU A 5 4.01 -8.70 22.80
CA GLU A 5 2.95 -7.92 23.43
C GLU A 5 2.48 -6.75 22.54
N THR A 6 3.40 -6.07 21.85
CA THR A 6 3.05 -5.05 20.85
C THR A 6 2.25 -5.65 19.70
N LEU A 7 2.64 -6.82 19.20
CA LEU A 7 1.88 -7.54 18.16
C LEU A 7 0.47 -7.89 18.67
N ASP A 8 0.33 -8.43 19.88
CA ASP A 8 -0.97 -8.78 20.47
C ASP A 8 -1.88 -7.55 20.61
N ARG A 9 -1.33 -6.41 21.04
CA ARG A 9 -2.07 -5.14 21.11
C ARG A 9 -2.47 -4.64 19.73
N PHE A 10 -1.58 -4.76 18.74
CA PHE A 10 -1.88 -4.41 17.35
C PHE A 10 -3.02 -5.28 16.81
N GLU A 11 -2.95 -6.60 17.01
CA GLU A 11 -3.97 -7.55 16.59
C GLU A 11 -5.32 -7.25 17.21
N LYS A 12 -5.36 -7.02 18.53
CA LYS A 12 -6.60 -6.64 19.22
C LYS A 12 -7.19 -5.35 18.64
N LYS A 13 -6.37 -4.31 18.49
CA LYS A 13 -6.81 -2.99 18.00
C LYS A 13 -7.35 -3.03 16.57
N PHE A 14 -6.70 -3.75 15.67
CA PHE A 14 -7.03 -3.76 14.24
C PHE A 14 -7.80 -5.02 13.78
N SER A 15 -8.18 -5.90 14.72
CA SER A 15 -8.97 -7.12 14.46
C SER A 15 -10.24 -6.85 13.64
N HIS A 16 -10.92 -5.74 13.91
CA HIS A 16 -12.14 -5.34 13.22
C HIS A 16 -11.94 -5.05 11.72
N LEU A 17 -10.70 -4.85 11.25
CA LEU A 17 -10.37 -4.66 9.84
C LEU A 17 -10.19 -5.99 9.09
N LYS A 18 -10.13 -7.13 9.80
CA LYS A 18 -10.06 -8.47 9.15
C LYS A 18 -11.28 -8.73 8.25
N LYS A 19 -12.46 -8.21 8.63
CA LYS A 19 -13.68 -8.25 7.79
C LYS A 19 -13.56 -7.46 6.48
N LYS A 20 -12.58 -6.55 6.38
CA LYS A 20 -12.23 -5.79 5.18
C LYS A 20 -11.05 -6.41 4.41
N GLY A 21 -10.66 -7.64 4.75
CA GLY A 21 -9.58 -8.37 4.08
C GLY A 21 -8.17 -8.14 4.64
N LEU A 22 -8.02 -7.41 5.76
CA LEU A 22 -6.74 -7.31 6.46
C LEU A 22 -6.34 -8.68 7.03
N ARG A 23 -5.09 -9.07 6.82
CA ARG A 23 -4.43 -10.18 7.50
C ARG A 23 -3.22 -9.65 8.24
N ILE A 24 -3.07 -10.05 9.49
CA ILE A 24 -1.90 -9.73 10.31
C ILE A 24 -1.04 -10.98 10.28
N ASN A 25 0.11 -10.89 9.62
CA ASN A 25 0.97 -12.04 9.37
C ASN A 25 1.96 -12.27 10.53
N GLY A 26 2.12 -11.27 11.41
CA GLY A 26 2.95 -11.33 12.60
C GLY A 26 4.15 -10.39 12.52
N LEU A 27 5.24 -10.77 13.19
CA LEU A 27 6.50 -10.03 13.16
C LEU A 27 7.41 -10.57 12.05
N LYS A 28 8.03 -9.65 11.29
CA LYS A 28 9.00 -9.99 10.24
C LYS A 28 10.29 -9.22 10.46
N MET A 29 11.42 -9.92 10.40
CA MET A 29 12.73 -9.27 10.43
C MET A 29 13.08 -8.79 9.02
N THR A 30 13.26 -7.47 8.86
CA THR A 30 13.58 -6.86 7.56
C THR A 30 15.06 -6.53 7.41
N ASP A 31 15.76 -6.35 8.53
CA ASP A 31 17.21 -6.13 8.55
C ASP A 31 17.82 -7.01 9.64
N PRO A 32 18.41 -8.16 9.28
CA PRO A 32 19.05 -9.06 10.23
C PRO A 32 20.25 -8.41 10.94
N LYS A 33 21.01 -7.55 10.26
CA LYS A 33 22.21 -6.91 10.82
C LYS A 33 21.84 -5.94 11.93
N ARG A 34 20.78 -5.15 11.71
CA ARG A 34 20.26 -4.19 12.68
C ARG A 34 19.19 -4.77 13.61
N LYS A 35 18.88 -6.08 13.47
CA LYS A 35 17.79 -6.77 14.19
C LYS A 35 16.44 -6.03 14.09
N LYS A 36 16.19 -5.35 12.95
CA LYS A 36 14.98 -4.54 12.76
C LYS A 36 13.79 -5.44 12.46
N HIS A 37 12.79 -5.40 13.33
CA HIS A 37 11.51 -6.08 13.17
C HIS A 37 10.42 -5.09 12.73
N VAL A 38 9.48 -5.59 11.94
CA VAL A 38 8.28 -4.87 11.51
C VAL A 38 7.05 -5.72 11.81
N ILE A 39 5.89 -5.08 11.93
CA ILE A 39 4.60 -5.76 11.90
C ILE A 39 4.27 -5.98 10.42
N ASP A 40 4.24 -7.24 10.00
CA ASP A 40 3.92 -7.62 8.63
C ASP A 40 2.42 -7.86 8.51
N ILE A 41 1.79 -7.18 7.56
CA ILE A 41 0.37 -7.32 7.26
C ILE A 41 0.18 -7.53 5.76
N SER A 42 -0.94 -8.14 5.40
CA SER A 42 -1.39 -8.16 4.01
C SER A 42 -2.83 -7.68 3.89
N ARG A 43 -3.15 -7.02 2.78
CA ARG A 43 -4.48 -6.46 2.51
C ARG A 43 -4.80 -6.51 1.01
N PRO A 44 -6.09 -6.47 0.59
CA PRO A 44 -6.43 -6.34 -0.83
C PRO A 44 -5.96 -4.99 -1.40
N LEU A 45 -5.94 -4.81 -2.72
CA LEU A 45 -5.60 -3.51 -3.29
C LEU A 45 -6.59 -2.43 -2.83
N VAL A 46 -7.89 -2.72 -2.94
CA VAL A 46 -8.96 -1.85 -2.45
C VAL A 46 -9.10 -2.00 -0.94
N PHE A 47 -8.34 -1.18 -0.23
CA PHE A 47 -8.32 -1.10 1.22
C PHE A 47 -8.02 0.34 1.62
N ASP A 48 -8.69 0.85 2.65
CA ASP A 48 -8.41 2.20 3.15
C ASP A 48 -7.16 2.18 4.05
N ASN A 49 -6.02 2.54 3.47
CA ASN A 49 -4.73 2.54 4.17
C ASN A 49 -4.67 3.61 5.27
N ARG A 50 -5.58 4.59 5.29
CA ARG A 50 -5.66 5.60 6.36
C ARG A 50 -6.10 5.00 7.70
N LEU A 51 -6.71 3.81 7.67
CA LEU A 51 -7.13 3.08 8.87
C LEU A 51 -5.97 2.38 9.59
N LEU A 52 -4.80 2.32 8.97
CA LEU A 52 -3.61 1.68 9.52
C LEU A 52 -2.50 2.70 9.73
N PRO A 53 -1.82 2.66 10.89
CA PRO A 53 -0.71 3.57 11.12
C PRO A 53 0.54 3.09 10.36
N LYS A 54 1.43 4.03 10.00
CA LYS A 54 2.75 3.69 9.41
C LYS A 54 3.67 3.01 10.42
N SER A 55 3.47 3.24 11.71
CA SER A 55 4.15 2.57 12.82
C SER A 55 3.23 2.40 14.02
N PHE A 56 3.48 1.38 14.84
CA PHE A 56 2.74 1.09 16.05
C PHE A 56 3.70 0.73 17.17
N GLU A 57 3.69 1.51 18.25
CA GLU A 57 4.56 1.34 19.43
C GLU A 57 6.05 1.16 19.07
N GLY A 58 6.53 1.96 18.11
CA GLY A 58 7.93 1.91 17.66
C GLY A 58 8.25 0.87 16.59
N LEU A 59 7.31 0.01 16.21
CA LEU A 59 7.45 -0.92 15.08
C LEU A 59 6.85 -0.34 13.81
N GLU A 60 7.58 -0.42 12.71
CA GLU A 60 7.05 -0.09 11.38
C GLU A 60 5.98 -1.12 10.98
N VAL A 61 4.90 -0.66 10.35
CA VAL A 61 3.86 -1.54 9.80
C VAL A 61 4.09 -1.67 8.30
N LYS A 62 4.42 -2.88 7.86
CA LYS A 62 4.73 -3.16 6.46
C LYS A 62 3.56 -3.90 5.82
N ALA A 63 2.93 -3.25 4.84
CA ALA A 63 1.81 -3.82 4.11
C ALA A 63 2.25 -4.45 2.79
N VAL A 64 1.70 -5.63 2.51
CA VAL A 64 1.79 -6.31 1.21
C VAL A 64 0.39 -6.43 0.62
N VAL A 65 0.28 -6.28 -0.70
CA VAL A 65 -0.99 -6.50 -1.40
C VAL A 65 -1.17 -7.99 -1.66
N HIS A 66 -2.34 -8.54 -1.31
CA HIS A 66 -2.75 -9.90 -1.67
C HIS A 66 -3.97 -9.87 -2.61
N GLY A 67 -4.24 -11.01 -3.23
CA GLY A 67 -5.29 -11.17 -4.22
C GLY A 67 -4.85 -10.77 -5.62
N GLU A 68 -5.82 -10.69 -6.52
CA GLU A 68 -5.57 -10.31 -7.91
C GLU A 68 -5.32 -8.81 -8.04
N MET A 69 -4.28 -8.47 -8.80
CA MET A 69 -3.94 -7.09 -9.10
C MET A 69 -4.77 -6.62 -10.31
N PRO A 70 -5.39 -5.43 -10.28
CA PRO A 70 -6.01 -4.83 -11.45
C PRO A 70 -4.99 -4.61 -12.55
N GLN A 71 -5.47 -4.55 -13.80
CA GLN A 71 -4.65 -4.38 -15.00
C GLN A 71 -3.67 -3.19 -14.89
N GLU A 72 -4.06 -2.09 -14.22
CA GLU A 72 -3.21 -0.91 -14.05
C GLU A 72 -1.93 -1.20 -13.25
N PHE A 73 -1.92 -2.26 -12.46
CA PHE A 73 -0.78 -2.66 -11.62
C PHE A 73 -0.15 -3.98 -12.09
N GLN A 74 -0.67 -4.57 -13.17
CA GLN A 74 -0.04 -5.71 -13.81
C GLN A 74 1.11 -5.17 -14.67
N ILE A 75 2.32 -5.64 -14.38
CA ILE A 75 3.53 -5.28 -15.10
C ILE A 75 4.21 -6.56 -15.55
N ASP A 76 4.80 -6.55 -16.74
CA ASP A 76 5.53 -7.71 -17.24
C ASP A 76 6.88 -7.83 -16.50
N ARG A 77 6.90 -8.72 -15.52
CA ARG A 77 8.12 -9.01 -14.72
C ARG A 77 9.04 -10.05 -15.37
N THR A 78 8.66 -10.59 -16.53
CA THR A 78 9.48 -11.60 -17.24
C THR A 78 10.64 -10.96 -17.99
N GLN A 79 10.53 -9.67 -18.34
CA GLN A 79 11.57 -8.93 -19.03
C GLN A 79 12.78 -8.69 -18.10
N PRO A 80 14.02 -8.86 -18.60
CA PRO A 80 15.20 -8.35 -17.93
C PRO A 80 15.04 -6.83 -17.69
N ASP A 81 15.48 -6.36 -16.52
CA ASP A 81 15.45 -4.93 -16.17
C ASP A 81 14.06 -4.27 -16.14
N TRP A 82 12.95 -5.02 -16.00
CA TRP A 82 11.60 -4.42 -15.87
C TRP A 82 11.53 -3.32 -14.81
N GLN A 83 12.29 -3.45 -13.71
CA GLN A 83 12.36 -2.48 -12.61
C GLN A 83 12.91 -1.11 -13.04
N LYS A 84 13.70 -1.07 -14.11
CA LYS A 84 14.24 0.16 -14.69
C LYS A 84 13.27 0.83 -15.67
N ARG A 85 12.19 0.14 -16.06
CA ARG A 85 11.22 0.60 -17.06
C ARG A 85 9.86 0.90 -16.45
N GLU A 86 9.45 0.11 -15.47
CA GLU A 86 8.13 0.22 -14.86
C GLU A 86 8.19 0.33 -13.34
N TYR A 87 7.50 1.35 -12.83
CA TYR A 87 7.18 1.46 -11.41
C TYR A 87 5.71 1.07 -11.19
N ILE A 88 5.49 -0.06 -10.52
CA ILE A 88 4.14 -0.61 -10.25
C ILE A 88 3.29 0.33 -9.39
N TRP A 89 3.91 1.09 -8.49
CA TRP A 89 3.19 2.00 -7.58
C TRP A 89 3.21 3.46 -8.07
N ALA A 90 3.37 3.68 -9.37
CA ALA A 90 3.30 5.01 -9.95
C ALA A 90 1.93 5.66 -9.64
N PRO A 91 1.90 6.95 -9.21
CA PRO A 91 0.65 7.67 -8.94
C PRO A 91 -0.39 7.55 -10.05
N GLU A 92 0.05 7.61 -11.30
CA GLU A 92 -0.77 7.54 -12.52
C GLU A 92 -1.55 6.22 -12.60
N ARG A 93 -0.98 5.10 -12.12
CA ARG A 93 -1.69 3.80 -12.07
C ARG A 93 -2.86 3.84 -11.08
N PHE A 94 -2.70 4.55 -9.95
CA PHE A 94 -3.81 4.76 -9.01
C PHE A 94 -4.88 5.65 -9.61
N GLU A 95 -4.50 6.72 -10.32
CA GLU A 95 -5.44 7.60 -11.02
C GLU A 95 -6.25 6.83 -12.05
N HIS A 96 -5.60 6.12 -12.97
CA HIS A 96 -6.27 5.31 -13.98
C HIS A 96 -7.22 4.28 -13.35
N PHE A 97 -6.81 3.64 -12.25
CA PHE A 97 -7.65 2.66 -11.57
C PHE A 97 -8.86 3.32 -10.88
N VAL A 98 -8.67 4.45 -10.20
CA VAL A 98 -9.76 5.18 -9.54
C VAL A 98 -10.75 5.71 -10.58
N ASP A 99 -10.26 6.28 -11.67
CA ASP A 99 -11.09 6.86 -12.73
C ASP A 99 -11.92 5.77 -13.43
N ARG A 100 -11.34 4.58 -13.67
CA ARG A 100 -12.04 3.45 -14.27
C ARG A 100 -12.99 2.72 -13.30
N CYS A 101 -12.65 2.62 -12.01
CA CYS A 101 -13.32 1.73 -11.06
C CYS A 101 -13.94 2.43 -9.83
N SER A 102 -14.21 3.73 -9.92
CA SER A 102 -14.72 4.54 -8.80
C SER A 102 -15.92 3.93 -8.07
N ASP A 103 -16.93 3.45 -8.79
CA ASP A 103 -18.13 2.84 -8.19
C ASP A 103 -17.84 1.55 -7.44
N TYR A 104 -16.96 0.71 -8.00
CA TYR A 104 -16.48 -0.50 -7.33
C TYR A 104 -15.74 -0.14 -6.03
N ILE A 105 -14.85 0.86 -6.07
CA ILE A 105 -14.08 1.31 -4.91
C ILE A 105 -15.01 1.85 -3.82
N ARG A 106 -15.96 2.73 -4.16
CA ARG A 106 -16.97 3.26 -3.22
C ARG A 106 -17.74 2.15 -2.52
N LYS A 107 -18.17 1.13 -3.27
CA LYS A 107 -18.89 -0.02 -2.73
C LYS A 107 -18.03 -0.82 -1.76
N GLN A 108 -16.78 -1.13 -2.13
CA GLN A 108 -15.85 -1.91 -1.29
C GLN A 108 -15.43 -1.16 -0.02
N LEU A 109 -15.22 0.16 -0.11
CA LEU A 109 -14.86 0.99 1.04
C LEU A 109 -16.06 1.36 1.91
N GLY A 110 -17.28 1.13 1.42
CA GLY A 110 -18.53 1.41 2.14
C GLY A 110 -18.86 2.89 2.21
N ASN A 111 -18.39 3.70 1.25
CA ASN A 111 -18.68 5.12 1.17
C ASN A 111 -19.15 5.50 -0.25
N PRO A 112 -20.47 5.55 -0.50
CA PRO A 112 -21.04 5.89 -1.81
C PRO A 112 -20.72 7.31 -2.29
N LYS A 113 -20.38 8.23 -1.37
CA LYS A 113 -20.12 9.64 -1.68
C LYS A 113 -18.63 9.96 -1.74
N MET A 114 -17.77 8.94 -1.72
CA MET A 114 -16.32 9.13 -1.75
C MET A 114 -15.90 9.84 -3.04
N THR A 115 -15.20 10.95 -2.86
CA THR A 115 -14.61 11.73 -3.94
C THR A 115 -13.40 11.01 -4.54
N ARG A 116 -12.97 11.47 -5.73
CA ARG A 116 -11.77 10.96 -6.39
C ARG A 116 -10.54 11.04 -5.48
N ASP A 117 -10.33 12.19 -4.86
CA ASP A 117 -9.15 12.46 -4.03
C ASP A 117 -9.14 11.63 -2.74
N GLU A 118 -10.32 11.41 -2.15
CA GLU A 118 -10.45 10.50 -1.02
C GLU A 118 -10.14 9.06 -1.41
N MET A 119 -10.62 8.59 -2.56
CA MET A 119 -10.30 7.24 -3.06
C MET A 119 -8.80 7.09 -3.31
N LEU A 120 -8.18 8.08 -3.95
CA LEU A 120 -6.74 8.09 -4.18
C LEU A 120 -5.96 8.03 -2.88
N SER A 121 -6.29 8.87 -1.90
CA SER A 121 -5.59 8.85 -0.60
C SER A 121 -5.84 7.57 0.18
N ALA A 122 -7.05 6.99 0.12
CA ALA A 122 -7.34 5.71 0.74
C ALA A 122 -6.48 4.58 0.14
N LEU A 123 -6.34 4.52 -1.18
CA LEU A 123 -5.62 3.44 -1.88
C LEU A 123 -4.10 3.64 -1.89
N ALA A 124 -3.63 4.87 -2.07
CA ALA A 124 -2.22 5.22 -2.21
C ALA A 124 -1.61 5.60 -0.85
N PHE A 125 -1.38 4.59 -0.02
CA PHE A 125 -0.56 4.70 1.20
C PHE A 125 -1.04 5.73 2.25
N GLY A 126 -2.30 6.16 2.17
CA GLY A 126 -2.95 7.06 3.12
C GLY A 126 -2.87 8.55 2.77
N ASP A 127 -2.04 8.92 1.81
CA ASP A 127 -1.79 10.31 1.40
C ASP A 127 -1.27 10.32 -0.04
N PHE A 128 -2.16 10.66 -0.98
CA PHE A 128 -1.83 10.61 -2.40
C PHE A 128 -0.90 11.74 -2.84
N ASP A 129 -1.02 12.93 -2.25
CA ASP A 129 -0.17 14.07 -2.59
C ASP A 129 1.26 13.85 -2.13
N ALA A 130 1.44 13.38 -0.89
CA ALA A 130 2.76 13.00 -0.39
C ALA A 130 3.37 11.85 -1.22
N HIS A 131 2.54 10.92 -1.72
CA HIS A 131 3.00 9.85 -2.60
C HIS A 131 3.47 10.38 -3.97
N LYS A 132 2.73 11.32 -4.58
CA LYS A 132 3.14 12.01 -5.82
C LYS A 132 4.46 12.74 -5.66
N GLU A 133 4.60 13.51 -4.58
CA GLU A 133 5.82 14.27 -4.31
C GLU A 133 7.02 13.34 -4.12
N LYS A 134 6.86 12.31 -3.28
CA LYS A 134 7.89 11.30 -3.05
C LYS A 134 8.28 10.58 -4.33
N THR A 135 7.30 10.17 -5.15
CA THR A 135 7.59 9.49 -6.42
C THR A 135 8.33 10.42 -7.38
N SER A 136 7.91 11.69 -7.48
CA SER A 136 8.60 12.70 -8.30
C SER A 136 10.05 12.89 -7.87
N GLN A 137 10.32 12.92 -6.57
CA GLN A 137 11.68 12.99 -6.05
C GLN A 137 12.49 11.73 -6.38
N MET A 138 11.91 10.53 -6.23
CA MET A 138 12.56 9.27 -6.59
C MET A 138 12.89 9.17 -8.09
N ILE A 139 12.05 9.75 -8.95
CA ILE A 139 12.32 9.86 -10.40
C ILE A 139 13.52 10.79 -10.64
N LYS A 140 13.54 11.98 -10.02
CA LYS A 140 14.67 12.93 -10.13
C LYS A 140 16.00 12.32 -9.66
N GLU A 141 15.94 11.48 -8.63
CA GLU A 141 17.09 10.76 -8.08
C GLU A 141 17.48 9.50 -8.89
N GLY A 142 16.73 9.16 -9.94
CA GLY A 142 16.96 7.95 -10.75
C GLY A 142 16.68 6.63 -10.02
N LYS A 143 15.97 6.67 -8.88
CA LYS A 143 15.62 5.47 -8.08
C LYS A 143 14.48 4.67 -8.69
N VAL A 144 13.57 5.34 -9.41
CA VAL A 144 12.46 4.71 -10.14
C VAL A 144 12.29 5.36 -11.51
N PRO A 145 11.82 4.62 -12.52
CA PRO A 145 11.51 5.21 -13.82
C PRO A 145 10.29 6.13 -13.76
N ALA A 146 10.26 7.12 -14.66
CA ALA A 146 9.08 7.94 -14.88
C ALA A 146 7.95 7.10 -15.48
N PHE A 147 6.71 7.46 -15.20
CA PHE A 147 5.56 6.81 -15.81
C PHE A 147 5.54 7.08 -17.33
N PRO A 148 5.31 6.06 -18.18
CA PRO A 148 5.24 6.27 -19.62
C PRO A 148 4.08 7.22 -19.96
N LYS A 149 4.39 8.31 -20.68
CA LYS A 149 3.36 9.12 -21.33
C LYS A 149 2.99 8.38 -22.62
N ASN A 150 1.87 7.68 -22.62
CA ASN A 150 1.26 7.20 -23.86
C ASN A 150 0.53 8.36 -24.53
#